data_AF-A0A3L8P5Z6-F1
#
_entry.id   AF-A0A3L8P5Z6-F1
#
_cell.length_a   1.000
_cell.length_b   1.000
_cell.length_c   1.000
_cell.angle_alpha   90.00
_cell.angle_beta   90.00
_cell.angle_gamma   90.00
#
_symmetry.space_group_name_H-M   'P 1'
#
loop_
_entity.id
_entity.type
_entity.pdbx_description
1 polymer ?
#
loop_
_entity_poly.entity_id
_entity_poly.type
_entity_poly.pdbx_seq_one_letter_code
_entity_poly.pdbx_strand_id
1 'polypeptide(L)'
;MSEEWCDHCDLPLATCVHGRPPAPPAAAAPKPARQPRARREPAAPRKKATAGVVVRRSARTMTPAASFRPHILAVLDEHDGECEAEALLAALHERMEPELLEQDLAIVNGEVRWRQTARRERAAMTTDGLLAPPRTPGVWELS
;
A
#
# COMPACT_ATOMS: atom_id res chain seq x y z
N MET A 1 4.63 38.88 -7.57
CA MET A 1 4.07 37.83 -6.70
C MET A 1 5.13 36.75 -6.66
N SER A 2 5.82 36.59 -5.54
CA SER A 2 6.95 35.67 -5.44
C SER A 2 6.42 34.24 -5.58
N GLU A 3 6.78 33.56 -6.66
CA GLU A 3 6.49 32.13 -6.81
C GLU A 3 7.28 31.38 -5.74
N GLU A 4 6.55 30.88 -4.75
CA GLU A 4 7.07 30.19 -3.59
C GLU A 4 7.23 28.71 -4.02
N TRP A 5 8.45 28.18 -4.01
CA TRP A 5 8.78 26.82 -4.47
C TRP A 5 8.91 25.87 -3.28
N CYS A 6 8.56 24.59 -3.46
CA CYS A 6 8.61 23.60 -2.38
C CYS A 6 9.97 22.88 -2.34
N ASP A 7 10.74 23.06 -1.26
CA ASP A 7 12.06 22.43 -1.06
C ASP A 7 12.06 20.89 -1.06
N HIS A 8 10.89 20.26 -0.89
CA HIS A 8 10.76 18.80 -0.89
C HIS A 8 10.47 18.18 -2.26
N CYS A 9 9.98 18.96 -3.21
CA CYS A 9 9.55 18.42 -4.50
C CYS A 9 9.99 19.28 -5.70
N ASP A 10 10.64 20.43 -5.50
CA ASP A 10 11.02 21.39 -6.53
C ASP A 10 9.86 21.79 -7.47
N LEU A 11 8.62 21.74 -6.96
CA LEU A 11 7.42 22.22 -7.64
C LEU A 11 6.96 23.56 -7.02
N PRO A 12 6.29 24.44 -7.80
CA PRO A 12 5.59 25.58 -7.26
C PRO A 12 4.62 25.15 -6.14
N LEU A 13 4.62 25.84 -5.00
CA LEU A 13 3.82 25.51 -3.81
C LEU A 13 2.32 25.38 -4.14
N ALA A 14 1.82 26.14 -5.12
CA ALA A 14 0.44 26.06 -5.60
C ALA A 14 0.05 24.70 -6.22
N THR A 15 1.03 23.96 -6.73
CA THR A 15 0.84 22.66 -7.40
C THR A 15 1.40 21.50 -6.56
N CYS A 16 2.22 21.81 -5.56
CA CYS A 16 2.79 20.82 -4.66
C CYS A 16 1.79 20.37 -3.58
N VAL A 17 1.76 19.07 -3.28
CA VAL A 17 0.98 18.49 -2.17
C VAL A 17 1.37 19.09 -0.81
N HIS A 18 2.62 19.48 -0.63
CA HIS A 18 3.14 20.10 0.60
C HIS A 18 2.70 21.56 0.78
N GLY A 19 2.32 22.24 -0.31
CA GLY A 19 1.97 23.66 -0.31
C GLY A 19 0.49 23.97 -0.41
N ARG A 20 -0.38 22.94 -0.47
CA ARG A 20 -1.80 23.16 -0.68
C ARG A 20 -2.46 23.58 0.64
N PRO A 21 -3.00 24.81 0.78
CA PRO A 21 -3.83 25.14 1.93
C PRO A 21 -5.05 24.21 1.94
N PRO A 22 -5.54 23.78 3.13
CA PRO A 22 -6.70 22.92 3.21
C PRO A 22 -7.88 23.59 2.51
N ALA A 23 -8.60 22.84 1.69
CA ALA A 23 -9.78 23.34 1.00
C ALA A 23 -10.76 23.94 2.03
N PRO A 24 -11.36 25.12 1.77
CA PRO A 24 -12.39 25.66 2.64
C PRO A 24 -13.54 24.65 2.74
N PRO A 25 -14.16 24.48 3.93
CA PRO A 25 -15.23 23.51 4.11
C PRO A 25 -16.38 23.85 3.17
N ALA A 26 -16.69 22.93 2.25
CA ALA A 26 -17.84 23.04 1.36
C ALA A 26 -19.11 23.26 2.19
N ALA A 27 -19.85 24.30 1.83
CA ALA A 27 -21.13 24.66 2.43
C ALA A 27 -22.06 23.44 2.49
N ALA A 28 -22.64 23.24 3.68
CA ALA A 28 -23.49 22.10 3.99
C ALA A 28 -24.71 22.03 3.06
N ALA A 29 -24.78 20.96 2.26
CA ALA A 29 -26.02 20.55 1.63
C ALA A 29 -27.06 20.16 2.70
N PRO A 30 -28.36 20.51 2.53
CA PRO A 30 -29.38 20.23 3.52
C PRO A 30 -29.61 18.71 3.66
N LYS A 31 -29.61 18.24 4.92
CA LYS A 31 -29.86 16.84 5.27
C LYS A 31 -31.33 16.49 5.04
N PRO A 32 -31.67 15.38 4.37
CA PRO A 32 -33.06 14.91 4.33
C PRO A 32 -33.55 14.49 5.73
N ALA A 33 -34.82 14.78 5.99
CA ALA A 33 -35.48 14.65 7.28
C ALA A 33 -35.47 13.22 7.83
N ARG A 34 -35.13 13.10 9.13
CA ARG A 34 -35.20 11.84 9.89
C ARG A 34 -36.65 11.48 10.16
N GLN A 35 -37.09 10.31 9.71
CA GLN A 35 -38.34 9.70 10.19
C GLN A 35 -38.14 9.15 11.62
N PRO A 36 -39.14 9.26 12.52
CA PRO A 36 -39.02 8.76 13.88
C PRO A 36 -39.06 7.23 13.91
N ARG A 37 -37.99 6.61 14.41
CA ARG A 37 -37.99 5.18 14.72
C ARG A 37 -38.79 4.94 16.00
N ALA A 38 -39.77 4.05 15.91
CA ALA A 38 -40.55 3.58 17.04
C ALA A 38 -39.64 3.02 18.15
N ARG A 39 -39.90 3.46 19.38
CA ARG A 39 -39.21 3.05 20.61
C ARG A 39 -39.54 1.58 20.89
N ARG A 40 -38.55 0.70 20.85
CA ARG A 40 -38.64 -0.64 21.45
C ARG A 40 -37.90 -0.64 22.78
N GLU A 41 -38.59 -1.11 23.81
CA GLU A 41 -38.10 -1.27 25.18
C GLU A 41 -36.89 -2.23 25.28
N PRO A 42 -36.02 -2.07 26.30
CA PRO A 42 -34.82 -2.88 26.44
C PRO A 42 -35.12 -4.22 27.13
N ALA A 43 -34.86 -5.34 26.46
CA ALA A 43 -34.87 -6.67 27.06
C ALA A 43 -33.44 -7.20 27.24
N ALA A 44 -33.02 -7.27 28.51
CA ALA A 44 -32.01 -8.11 29.20
C ALA A 44 -30.69 -8.53 28.50
N PRO A 45 -29.55 -8.54 29.23
CA PRO A 45 -28.23 -8.86 28.66
C PRO A 45 -28.09 -10.38 28.45
N ARG A 46 -27.91 -10.80 27.19
CA ARG A 46 -27.55 -12.19 26.87
C ARG A 46 -26.02 -12.34 26.75
N LYS A 47 -25.55 -13.37 27.44
CA LYS A 47 -24.16 -13.77 27.71
C LYS A 47 -23.29 -13.80 26.45
N LYS A 48 -22.05 -13.32 26.55
CA LYS A 48 -21.02 -13.41 25.51
C LYS A 48 -20.69 -14.88 25.24
N ALA A 49 -21.18 -15.40 24.12
CA ALA A 49 -20.61 -16.58 23.49
C ALA A 49 -19.49 -16.10 22.56
N THR A 50 -18.25 -16.46 22.86
CA THR A 50 -17.11 -16.28 21.95
C THR A 50 -17.29 -17.21 20.76
N ALA A 51 -18.06 -16.76 19.78
CA ALA A 51 -18.13 -17.41 18.48
C ALA A 51 -16.80 -17.14 17.75
N GLY A 52 -15.96 -18.17 17.68
CA GLY A 52 -14.77 -18.15 16.83
C GLY A 52 -15.16 -17.78 15.41
N VAL A 53 -14.67 -16.63 14.95
CA VAL A 53 -14.86 -16.17 13.58
C VAL A 53 -14.06 -17.10 12.69
N VAL A 54 -14.72 -18.10 12.10
CA VAL A 54 -14.16 -18.84 10.97
C VAL A 54 -14.22 -17.89 9.77
N VAL A 55 -13.14 -17.13 9.56
CA VAL A 55 -12.97 -16.32 8.36
C VAL A 55 -12.89 -17.28 7.18
N ARG A 56 -13.96 -17.37 6.38
CA ARG A 56 -13.91 -18.03 5.08
C ARG A 56 -12.90 -17.27 4.24
N ARG A 57 -11.73 -17.87 3.99
CA ARG A 57 -10.74 -17.31 3.07
C ARG A 57 -11.37 -17.39 1.68
N SER A 58 -11.86 -16.26 1.17
CA SER A 58 -12.15 -16.13 -0.26
C SER A 58 -10.90 -16.57 -1.02
N ALA A 59 -11.07 -17.38 -2.07
CA ALA A 59 -9.97 -17.73 -2.96
C ALA A 59 -9.27 -16.42 -3.37
N ARG A 60 -7.99 -16.28 -2.98
CA ARG A 60 -7.23 -15.07 -3.27
C ARG A 60 -7.01 -15.04 -4.77
N THR A 61 -7.39 -13.93 -5.39
CA THR A 61 -7.22 -13.73 -6.84
C THR A 61 -5.87 -13.10 -7.17
N MET A 62 -5.14 -12.62 -6.16
CA MET A 62 -3.82 -11.99 -6.28
C MET A 62 -2.88 -12.46 -5.17
N THR A 63 -1.58 -12.52 -5.48
CA THR A 63 -0.52 -12.79 -4.52
C THR A 63 -0.43 -11.65 -3.51
N PRO A 64 -0.53 -11.93 -2.19
CA PRO A 64 -0.41 -10.92 -1.16
C PRO A 64 0.95 -10.20 -1.22
N ALA A 65 0.98 -8.89 -0.96
CA ALA A 65 2.23 -8.12 -0.90
C ALA A 65 3.26 -8.73 0.08
N ALA A 66 2.80 -9.17 1.25
CA ALA A 66 3.65 -9.83 2.24
C ALA A 66 4.32 -11.12 1.75
N SER A 67 3.78 -11.78 0.71
CA SER A 67 4.43 -12.95 0.11
C SER A 67 5.71 -12.58 -0.64
N PHE A 68 5.85 -11.34 -1.13
CA PHE A 68 7.04 -10.89 -1.85
C PHE A 68 8.23 -10.64 -0.91
N ARG A 69 7.98 -10.30 0.35
CA ARG A 69 9.00 -9.96 1.37
C ARG A 69 10.14 -10.98 1.48
N PRO A 70 9.88 -12.28 1.73
CA PRO A 70 10.97 -13.26 1.86
C PRO A 70 11.81 -13.38 0.58
N HIS A 71 11.20 -13.24 -0.60
CA HIS A 71 11.93 -13.32 -1.86
C HIS A 71 12.77 -12.06 -2.12
N ILE A 72 12.25 -10.87 -1.79
CA ILE A 72 13.01 -9.61 -1.91
C ILE A 72 14.25 -9.66 -1.01
N LEU A 73 14.11 -10.10 0.23
CA LEU A 73 15.23 -10.23 1.16
C LEU A 73 16.26 -11.26 0.68
N ALA A 74 15.81 -12.41 0.17
CA ALA A 74 16.71 -13.43 -0.35
C ALA A 74 17.49 -12.94 -1.58
N VAL A 75 16.87 -12.19 -2.49
CA VAL A 75 17.59 -11.59 -3.63
C VAL A 75 18.62 -10.57 -3.13
N LEU A 76 18.28 -9.74 -2.15
CA LEU A 76 19.25 -8.78 -1.61
C LEU A 76 20.42 -9.48 -0.91
N ASP A 77 20.17 -10.54 -0.15
CA ASP A 77 21.21 -11.35 0.50
C ASP A 77 22.16 -12.00 -0.53
N GLU A 78 21.61 -12.48 -1.65
CA GLU A 78 22.38 -13.02 -2.78
C GLU A 78 23.26 -11.95 -3.49
N HIS A 79 22.94 -10.67 -3.30
CA HIS A 79 23.64 -9.52 -3.88
C HIS A 79 24.42 -8.70 -2.83
N ASP A 80 24.92 -9.35 -1.77
CA ASP A 80 25.70 -8.70 -0.70
C ASP A 80 24.97 -7.54 0.02
N GLY A 81 23.63 -7.57 0.00
CA GLY A 81 22.76 -6.61 0.66
C GLY A 81 22.34 -5.41 -0.17
N GLU A 82 22.86 -5.23 -1.40
CA GLU A 82 22.54 -4.11 -2.29
C GLU A 82 22.28 -4.59 -3.73
N CYS A 83 21.14 -4.20 -4.31
CA CYS A 83 20.82 -4.57 -5.69
C CYS A 83 20.08 -3.46 -6.45
N GLU A 84 20.34 -3.35 -7.75
CA GLU A 84 19.57 -2.49 -8.64
C GLU A 84 18.12 -2.96 -8.72
N ALA A 85 17.17 -2.03 -8.70
CA ALA A 85 15.75 -2.31 -8.62
C ALA A 85 15.25 -3.12 -9.83
N GLU A 86 15.72 -2.84 -11.05
CA GLU A 86 15.32 -3.63 -12.21
C GLU A 86 15.92 -5.04 -12.20
N ALA A 87 17.17 -5.19 -11.76
CA ALA A 87 17.81 -6.50 -11.59
C ALA A 87 17.12 -7.33 -10.50
N LEU A 88 16.83 -6.71 -9.36
CA LEU A 88 16.08 -7.32 -8.27
C LEU A 88 14.68 -7.73 -8.70
N LEU A 89 13.95 -6.85 -9.41
CA LEU A 89 12.61 -7.17 -9.90
C LEU A 89 12.65 -8.31 -10.93
N ALA A 90 13.65 -8.37 -11.80
CA ALA A 90 13.84 -9.48 -12.73
C ALA A 90 14.06 -10.81 -11.98
N ALA A 91 15.00 -10.84 -11.03
CA ALA A 91 15.27 -12.02 -10.20
C ALA A 91 14.04 -12.42 -9.36
N LEU A 92 13.31 -11.45 -8.81
CA LEU A 92 12.08 -11.66 -8.06
C LEU A 92 11.00 -12.31 -8.94
N HIS A 93 10.87 -11.86 -10.19
CA HIS A 93 9.94 -12.44 -11.15
C HIS A 93 10.26 -13.90 -11.44
N GLU A 94 11.52 -14.22 -11.76
CA GLU A 94 11.95 -15.59 -12.04
C GLU A 94 11.69 -16.53 -10.86
N ARG A 95 11.93 -16.05 -9.63
CA ARG A 95 11.70 -16.84 -8.41
C ARG A 95 10.22 -17.05 -8.11
N MET A 96 9.40 -16.04 -8.35
CA MET A 96 7.98 -16.05 -8.01
C MET A 96 7.07 -16.44 -9.16
N GLU A 97 7.58 -16.58 -10.40
CA GLU A 97 6.81 -17.00 -11.58
C GLU A 97 5.83 -18.16 -11.31
N PRO A 98 6.22 -19.25 -10.62
CA PRO A 98 5.28 -20.34 -10.32
C PRO A 98 4.20 -20.00 -9.28
N GLU A 99 4.39 -18.95 -8.48
CA GLU A 99 3.49 -18.51 -7.42
C GLU A 99 2.63 -17.30 -7.81
N LEU A 100 3.00 -16.59 -8.88
CA LEU A 100 2.24 -15.45 -9.39
C LEU A 100 0.90 -15.93 -9.97
N LEU A 101 -0.17 -15.24 -9.60
CA LEU A 101 -1.49 -15.52 -10.14
C LEU A 101 -1.70 -14.76 -11.45
N GLU A 102 -2.65 -15.23 -12.26
CA GLU A 102 -2.95 -14.64 -13.57
C GLU A 102 -3.28 -13.13 -13.48
N GLN A 103 -3.90 -12.70 -12.38
CA GLN A 103 -4.22 -11.30 -12.13
C GLN A 103 -2.99 -10.43 -11.79
N ASP A 104 -1.91 -11.04 -11.29
CA ASP A 104 -0.66 -10.36 -10.98
C ASP A 104 0.15 -10.05 -12.25
N LEU A 105 -0.02 -10.86 -13.30
CA LEU A 105 0.57 -10.67 -14.63
C LEU A 105 -0.20 -9.64 -15.49
N ALA A 106 -1.37 -9.19 -15.03
CA ALA A 106 -2.16 -8.21 -15.76
C ALA A 106 -1.48 -6.83 -15.79
N ILE A 107 -1.52 -6.18 -16.96
CA ILE A 107 -1.00 -4.81 -17.14
C ILE A 107 -2.04 -3.80 -16.67
N VAL A 108 -1.63 -2.86 -15.84
CA VAL A 108 -2.44 -1.76 -15.31
C VAL A 108 -1.65 -0.48 -15.39
N ASN A 109 -2.25 0.55 -15.99
CA ASN A 109 -1.60 1.85 -16.18
C ASN A 109 -0.25 1.74 -16.91
N GLY A 110 -0.12 0.78 -17.83
CA GLY A 110 1.10 0.54 -18.61
C GLY A 110 2.17 -0.31 -17.91
N GLU A 111 1.94 -0.79 -16.69
CA GLU A 111 2.90 -1.63 -15.96
C GLU A 111 2.27 -2.92 -15.44
N VAL A 112 3.07 -3.98 -15.32
CA VAL A 112 2.60 -5.25 -14.76
C VAL A 112 2.24 -5.11 -13.28
N ARG A 113 1.07 -5.62 -12.87
CA ARG A 113 0.54 -5.45 -11.51
C ARG A 113 1.49 -5.91 -10.42
N TRP A 114 2.14 -7.05 -10.58
CA TRP A 114 3.04 -7.59 -9.56
C TRP A 114 4.22 -6.66 -9.25
N ARG A 115 4.72 -5.90 -10.24
CA ARG A 115 5.78 -4.89 -10.02
C ARG A 115 5.31 -3.80 -9.07
N GLN A 116 4.08 -3.34 -9.23
CA GLN A 116 3.49 -2.36 -8.32
C GLN A 116 3.30 -2.95 -6.92
N THR A 117 2.91 -4.21 -6.81
CA THR A 117 2.79 -4.92 -5.53
C THR A 117 4.15 -5.06 -4.84
N ALA A 118 5.20 -5.43 -5.56
CA ALA A 118 6.56 -5.52 -5.04
C ALA A 118 7.08 -4.16 -4.53
N ARG A 119 6.83 -3.06 -5.26
CA ARG A 119 7.19 -1.70 -4.81
C ARG A 119 6.42 -1.27 -3.56
N ARG A 120 5.15 -1.66 -3.42
CA ARG A 120 4.38 -1.40 -2.20
C ARG A 120 4.96 -2.19 -1.02
N GLU A 121 5.33 -3.45 -1.23
CA GLU A 121 5.97 -4.25 -0.19
C GLU A 121 7.31 -3.65 0.24
N ARG A 122 8.12 -3.18 -0.71
CA ARG A 122 9.35 -2.43 -0.41
C ARG A 122 9.08 -1.23 0.51
N ALA A 123 8.07 -0.42 0.21
CA ALA A 123 7.72 0.72 1.06
C ALA A 123 7.31 0.29 2.48
N ALA A 124 6.58 -0.83 2.60
CA ALA A 124 6.27 -1.43 3.90
C ALA A 124 7.54 -1.92 4.62
N MET A 125 8.47 -2.59 3.92
CA MET A 125 9.73 -3.07 4.46
C MET A 125 10.66 -1.95 4.93
N THR A 126 10.72 -0.82 4.21
CA THR A 126 11.44 0.38 4.67
C THR A 126 10.80 0.96 5.93
N THR A 127 9.47 0.94 6.03
CA THR A 127 8.75 1.39 7.23
C THR A 127 9.00 0.45 8.43
N ASP A 128 9.07 -0.87 8.16
CA ASP A 128 9.35 -1.91 9.15
C ASP A 128 10.84 -1.95 9.57
N GLY A 129 11.72 -1.17 8.94
CA GLY A 129 13.16 -1.12 9.23
C GLY A 129 13.97 -2.30 8.66
N LEU A 130 13.43 -3.02 7.68
CA LEU A 130 14.12 -4.14 7.01
C LEU A 130 15.00 -3.69 5.83
N LEU A 131 14.63 -2.59 5.20
CA LEU A 131 15.40 -1.96 4.12
C LEU A 131 15.85 -0.57 4.53
N ALA A 132 17.03 -0.20 4.07
CA ALA A 132 17.48 1.17 4.16
C ALA A 132 16.53 2.10 3.37
N PRO A 133 16.35 3.36 3.82
CA PRO A 133 15.67 4.35 3.00
C PRO A 133 16.44 4.56 1.68
N PRO A 134 15.76 4.89 0.56
CA PRO A 134 16.40 5.08 -0.73
C PRO A 134 17.47 6.17 -0.66
N ARG A 135 18.75 5.77 -0.61
CA ARG A 135 19.90 6.68 -0.73
C ARG A 135 20.14 7.03 -2.20
N THR A 136 20.08 6.01 -3.06
CA THR A 136 20.29 6.11 -4.49
C THR A 136 19.00 5.74 -5.24
N PRO A 137 18.54 6.56 -6.20
CA PRO A 137 17.41 6.20 -7.05
C PRO A 137 17.66 4.87 -7.75
N GLY A 138 16.69 3.95 -7.68
CA GLY A 138 16.79 2.66 -8.36
C GLY A 138 17.69 1.63 -7.68
N VAL A 139 18.18 1.87 -6.46
CA VAL A 139 18.93 0.87 -5.67
C VAL A 139 18.17 0.53 -4.40
N TRP A 140 18.12 -0.76 -4.08
CA TRP A 140 17.52 -1.30 -2.87
C TRP A 140 18.62 -1.92 -2.01
N GLU A 141 18.60 -1.61 -0.72
CA GLU A 141 19.66 -1.99 0.22
C GLU A 141 19.02 -2.46 1.53
N LEU A 142 19.61 -3.49 2.15
CA LEU A 142 19.25 -3.92 3.51
C LEU A 142 19.62 -2.84 4.53
N SER A 143 18.86 -2.74 5.63
CA SER A 143 19.14 -1.76 6.70
C SER A 143 20.27 -2.18 7.63
#